data_AF-A0AAW5Z2W1-F1
#
_entry.id   AF-A0AAW5Z2W1-F1
#
_cell.length_a   1.000
_cell.length_b   1.000
_cell.length_c   1.000
_cell.angle_alpha   90.00
_cell.angle_beta   90.00
_cell.angle_gamma   90.00
#
_symmetry.space_group_name_H-M   'P 1'
#
loop_
_entity.id
_entity.type
_entity.pdbx_description
1 polymer ?
#
loop_
_entity_poly.entity_id
_entity_poly.type
_entity_poly.pdbx_seq_one_letter_code
_entity_poly.pdbx_strand_id
1 'polypeptide(L)' 'LFTGGVSHCQRFTHMLESHLGMPVQTHPDAQFAGAIGAAVIGQRQRKRA' A
#
# COMPACT_ATOMS: atom_id res chain seq x y z
N LEU A 1 6.99 0.40 -2.34
CA LEU A 1 5.58 0.27 -2.76
C LEU A 1 4.79 1.36 -2.05
N PHE A 2 4.02 2.16 -2.77
CA PHE A 2 3.16 3.21 -2.23
C PHE A 2 1.73 2.67 -2.05
N THR A 3 1.15 2.83 -0.87
CA THR A 3 -0.13 2.25 -0.47
C THR A 3 -0.99 3.21 0.34
N GLY A 4 -2.27 2.87 0.54
CA GLY A 4 -3.25 3.71 1.24
C GLY A 4 -4.15 4.50 0.29
N GLY A 5 -5.09 5.28 0.82
CA GLY A 5 -6.16 5.90 0.01
C GLY A 5 -5.67 6.89 -1.06
N VAL A 6 -4.48 7.47 -0.87
CA VAL A 6 -3.88 8.41 -1.83
C VAL A 6 -3.04 7.73 -2.91
N SER A 7 -2.87 6.41 -2.85
CA SER A 7 -2.05 5.64 -3.81
C SER A 7 -2.58 5.63 -5.25
N HIS A 8 -3.84 6.02 -5.46
CA HIS A 8 -4.43 6.24 -6.79
C HIS A 8 -4.29 7.67 -7.30
N CYS A 9 -3.81 8.61 -6.49
CA CYS A 9 -3.60 9.98 -6.92
C CYS A 9 -2.33 10.07 -7.76
N GLN A 10 -2.50 10.10 -9.09
CA GLN A 10 -1.38 10.22 -10.04
C GLN A 10 -0.54 11.47 -9.78
N ARG A 11 -1.19 12.61 -9.48
CA ARG A 11 -0.48 13.87 -9.19
C ARG A 11 0.43 13.75 -7.97
N PHE A 12 -0.04 13.08 -6.92
CA PHE A 12 0.72 12.87 -5.71
C PHE A 12 1.85 11.87 -5.94
N THR A 13 1.60 10.82 -6.72
CA THR A 13 2.61 9.83 -7.13
C THR A 13 3.74 10.50 -7.90
N HIS A 14 3.44 11.34 -8.90
CA HIS A 14 4.46 12.09 -9.64
C HIS A 14 5.25 13.08 -8.74
N MET A 15 4.59 13.69 -7.75
CA MET A 15 5.27 14.55 -6.78
C MET A 15 6.28 13.74 -5.95
N LEU A 16 5.90 12.55 -5.48
CA LEU A 16 6.80 11.64 -4.77
C LEU A 16 7.95 11.17 -5.66
N GLU A 17 7.70 10.81 -6.91
CA GLU A 17 8.75 10.38 -7.85
C GLU A 17 9.79 11.47 -8.08
N SER A 18 9.34 12.71 -8.29
CA SER A 18 10.22 13.87 -8.45
C SER A 18 11.03 14.13 -7.18
N HIS A 19 10.40 14.08 -6.01
CA HIS A 19 11.07 14.34 -4.73
C HIS A 19 12.10 13.27 -4.36
N LEU A 20 11.80 11.99 -4.65
CA LEU A 20 12.66 10.86 -4.31
C LEU A 20 13.72 10.57 -5.39
N GLY A 21 13.57 11.13 -6.60
CA GLY A 21 14.47 10.85 -7.73
C GLY A 21 14.39 9.40 -8.22
N MET A 22 13.28 8.70 -7.96
CA MET A 22 13.08 7.30 -8.32
C MET A 22 11.61 6.97 -8.59
N PRO A 23 11.31 5.94 -9.42
CA PRO A 23 9.94 5.51 -9.68
C PRO A 23 9.20 5.07 -8.42
N VAL A 24 7.93 5.46 -8.29
CA VAL A 24 7.07 5.10 -7.16
C VAL A 24 6.13 4.00 -7.62
N GLN A 25 6.42 2.77 -7.19
CA GLN A 25 5.58 1.62 -7.52
C GLN A 25 4.32 1.57 -6.66
N THR A 26 3.16 1.37 -7.29
CA THR A 26 1.86 1.15 -6.65
C THR A 26 1.24 -0.16 -7.15
N HIS A 27 0.12 -0.59 -6.56
CA HIS A 27 -0.65 -1.77 -6.95
C HIS A 27 -2.14 -1.38 -7.08
N PRO A 28 -2.94 -2.01 -7.95
CA PRO A 28 -4.37 -1.73 -8.04
C PRO A 28 -5.12 -1.81 -6.70
N ASP A 29 -4.74 -2.75 -5.85
CA ASP A 29 -5.32 -2.94 -4.51
C ASP A 29 -4.57 -2.19 -3.39
N ALA A 30 -3.68 -1.27 -3.72
CA ALA A 30 -2.79 -0.62 -2.75
C ALA A 30 -3.55 0.16 -1.66
N GLN A 31 -4.77 0.63 -1.95
CA GLN A 31 -5.64 1.25 -0.95
C GLN A 31 -6.08 0.29 0.17
N PHE A 32 -6.16 -1.02 -0.12
CA PHE A 32 -6.61 -2.05 0.82
C PHE A 32 -5.47 -2.71 1.60
N ALA A 33 -4.21 -2.38 1.28
CA ALA A 33 -3.03 -3.08 1.82
C ALA A 33 -3.04 -3.18 3.36
N GLY A 34 -3.46 -2.12 4.06
CA GLY A 34 -3.55 -2.12 5.52
C GLY A 34 -4.59 -3.10 6.06
N ALA A 35 -5.80 -3.11 5.48
CA ALA A 35 -6.88 -4.00 5.90
C ALA A 35 -6.56 -5.46 5.57
N ILE A 36 -5.99 -5.73 4.38
CA ILE A 36 -5.52 -7.05 3.98
C ILE A 36 -4.43 -7.55 4.95
N GLY A 37 -3.47 -6.69 5.30
CA GLY A 37 -2.42 -7.00 6.27
C GLY A 37 -2.99 -7.40 7.64
N ALA A 38 -3.95 -6.63 8.15
CA ALA A 38 -4.63 -6.95 9.41
C ALA A 38 -5.37 -8.30 9.34
N ALA A 39 -6.07 -8.58 8.24
CA ALA A 39 -6.78 -9.85 8.04
C ALA A 39 -5.82 -11.05 8.03
N VAL A 40 -4.68 -10.94 7.34
CA VAL A 40 -3.65 -11.99 7.31
C VAL A 40 -3.06 -12.23 8.70
N ILE A 41 -2.77 -11.17 9.45
CA ILE A 41 -2.28 -11.28 10.83
C ILE A 41 -3.31 -12.00 11.71
N GLY A 42 -4.57 -11.58 11.66
CA GLY A 42 -5.66 -12.21 12.42
C GLY A 42 -5.84 -13.68 12.06
N GLN A 43 -5.77 -14.03 10.77
CA GLN A 43 -5.85 -15.42 10.32
C GLN A 43 -4.70 -16.27 10.88
N ARG A 44 -3.47 -15.75 10.89
CA ARG A 44 -2.30 -16.45 11.44
C ARG A 44 -2.39 -16.65 12.95
N GLN A 45 -2.93 -15.67 13.68
CA GLN A 45 -3.17 -15.82 15.11
C GLN A 45 -4.19 -16.91 15.41
N ARG A 46 -5.32 -16.95 14.66
CA ARG A 46 -6.33 -18.01 14.81
C ARG A 46 -5.78 -19.42 14.51
N LYS A 47 -4.85 -19.56 13.58
CA LYS A 47 -4.22 -20.85 13.25
C LYS A 47 -3.17 -21.31 14.28
N ARG A 48 -2.75 -20.44 15.19
CA ARG A 48 -1.77 -20.73 16.25
C ARG A 48 -2.41 -20.98 17.61
N ALA A 49 -3.69 -20.67 17.76
CA ALA A 49 -4.53 -21.01 18.91
C ALA A 49 -5.14 -22.40 18.72
#